data_AF-A0A7V4V1R9-F1
#
_entry.id   AF-A0A7V4V1R9-F1
#
_cell.length_a   1.000
_cell.length_b   1.000
_cell.length_c   1.000
_cell.angle_alpha   90.00
_cell.angle_beta   90.00
_cell.angle_gamma   90.00
#
_symmetry.space_group_name_H-M   'P 1'
#
loop_
_entity.id
_entity.type
_entity.pdbx_description
1 polymer ?
#
loop_
_entity_poly.entity_id
_entity_poly.type
_entity_poly.pdbx_seq_one_letter_code
_entity_poly.pdbx_strand_id
1 'polypeptide(L)' 'MNKEIVKQIIKESQEIKFPKIVPRDIEIPLSSQKIIAITGPRRSGKTYLLFSLMQKLISCKVLPERILYINFDDPR' A
#
# COMPACT_ATOMS: atom_id res chain seq x y z
N MET A 1 1.00 16.00 13.19
CA MET A 1 0.09 14.85 13.12
C MET A 1 -0.29 14.46 14.55
N ASN A 2 -1.58 14.44 14.87
CA ASN A 2 -2.05 14.07 16.21
C ASN A 2 -1.82 12.56 16.44
N LYS A 3 -1.40 12.16 17.65
CA LYS A 3 -1.20 10.75 18.04
C LYS A 3 -2.42 9.88 17.73
N GLU A 4 -3.62 10.40 17.95
CA GLU A 4 -4.85 9.65 17.69
C GLU A 4 -5.08 9.42 16.20
N ILE A 5 -4.73 10.40 15.36
CA ILE A 5 -4.78 10.25 13.89
C ILE A 5 -3.82 9.16 13.43
N VAL A 6 -2.59 9.12 13.97
CA VAL A 6 -1.62 8.08 13.60
C VAL A 6 -2.14 6.68 13.94
N LYS A 7 -2.69 6.50 15.14
CA LYS A 7 -3.27 5.21 15.56
C LYS A 7 -4.41 4.80 14.62
N GLN A 8 -5.27 5.75 14.25
CA GLN A 8 -6.36 5.50 13.32
C GLN A 8 -5.85 5.09 11.93
N ILE A 9 -4.87 5.80 11.37
CA ILE A 9 -4.24 5.43 10.09
C ILE A 9 -3.65 4.01 10.13
N ILE A 10 -2.93 3.66 11.21
CA ILE A 10 -2.35 2.32 11.36
C ILE A 10 -3.45 1.26 11.39
N LYS A 11 -4.51 1.47 12.18
CA LYS A 11 -5.64 0.53 12.26
C LYS A 11 -6.33 0.38 10.91
N GLU A 12 -6.64 1.49 10.25
CA GLU A 12 -7.27 1.50 8.93
C GLU A 12 -6.40 0.78 7.89
N SER A 13 -5.06 0.97 7.93
CA SER A 13 -4.11 0.28 7.07
C SER A 13 -4.16 -1.23 7.23
N GLN A 14 -4.31 -1.73 8.45
CA GLN A 14 -4.39 -3.17 8.74
C GLN A 14 -5.74 -3.76 8.31
N GLU A 15 -6.80 -2.95 8.31
CA GLU A 15 -8.18 -3.34 7.99
C GLU A 15 -8.56 -3.05 6.52
N ILE A 16 -7.60 -2.68 5.65
CA ILE A 16 -7.87 -2.33 4.25
C ILE A 16 -8.60 -3.47 3.53
N LYS A 17 -9.78 -3.14 2.98
CA LYS A 17 -10.46 -3.97 1.98
C LYS A 17 -10.04 -3.52 0.60
N PHE A 18 -9.28 -4.37 -0.09
CA PHE A 18 -8.80 -4.03 -1.43
C PHE A 18 -9.95 -4.03 -2.44
N PRO A 19 -10.00 -3.04 -3.36
CA PRO A 19 -10.93 -3.09 -4.49
C PRO A 19 -10.58 -4.25 -5.43
N LYS A 20 -11.43 -4.51 -6.43
CA LYS A 20 -11.05 -5.43 -7.52
C LYS A 20 -9.82 -4.86 -8.24
N ILE A 21 -8.70 -5.59 -8.16
CA ILE A 21 -7.43 -5.19 -8.78
C ILE A 21 -7.22 -6.03 -10.03
N VAL A 22 -6.90 -5.36 -11.13
CA VAL A 22 -6.40 -6.01 -12.34
C VAL A 22 -4.88 -6.15 -12.21
N PRO A 23 -4.31 -7.36 -12.36
CA PRO A 23 -2.87 -7.54 -12.37
C PRO A 23 -2.19 -6.65 -13.42
N ARG A 24 -0.97 -6.23 -13.15
CA ARG A 24 -0.16 -5.46 -14.10
C ARG A 24 1.07 -6.27 -14.49
N ASP A 25 1.51 -6.10 -15.73
CA ASP A 25 2.73 -6.70 -16.28
C ASP A 25 4.00 -5.94 -15.81
N ILE A 26 4.03 -5.56 -14.54
CA ILE A 26 5.18 -4.93 -13.91
C ILE A 26 5.50 -5.66 -12.61
N GLU A 27 6.73 -6.15 -12.52
CA GLU A 27 7.23 -6.78 -11.31
C GLU A 27 8.07 -5.81 -10.50
N ILE A 28 7.72 -5.65 -9.22
CA ILE A 28 8.47 -4.85 -8.27
C ILE A 28 9.24 -5.79 -7.34
N PRO A 29 10.56 -5.61 -7.16
CA PRO A 29 11.38 -6.51 -6.34
C PRO A 29 11.14 -6.29 -4.84
N LEU A 30 10.14 -6.97 -4.28
CA LEU A 30 9.73 -6.86 -2.87
C LEU A 30 10.81 -7.30 -1.87
N SER A 31 11.80 -8.09 -2.30
CA SER A 31 12.95 -8.50 -1.48
C SER A 31 14.11 -7.47 -1.47
N SER A 32 13.95 -6.36 -2.18
CA SER A 32 14.94 -5.29 -2.21
C SER A 32 15.15 -4.70 -0.82
N GLN A 33 16.42 -4.56 -0.40
CA GLN A 33 16.80 -3.81 0.80
C GLN A 33 16.89 -2.30 0.53
N LYS A 34 16.40 -1.83 -0.63
CA LYS A 34 16.38 -0.42 -1.04
C LYS A 34 14.96 0.09 -1.12
N ILE A 35 14.80 1.39 -0.89
CA ILE A 35 13.55 2.11 -1.15
C ILE A 35 13.27 2.10 -2.65
N ILE A 36 12.04 1.73 -3.02
CA ILE A 36 11.56 1.74 -4.41
C ILE A 36 10.58 2.89 -4.57
N ALA A 37 10.89 3.80 -5.49
CA ALA A 37 10.00 4.90 -5.85
C ALA A 37 9.19 4.56 -7.10
N ILE A 38 7.85 4.61 -6.99
CA ILE A 38 6.94 4.44 -8.12
C ILE A 38 6.50 5.82 -8.60
N THR A 39 6.97 6.25 -9.76
CA THR A 39 6.70 7.58 -10.33
C THR A 39 5.80 7.51 -11.57
N GLY A 40 5.25 8.65 -11.98
CA GLY A 40 4.43 8.77 -13.19
C GLY A 40 3.23 9.73 -13.04
N PRO A 41 2.48 9.97 -14.12
CA PRO A 41 1.44 11.00 -14.18
C PRO A 41 0.25 10.71 -13.24
N ARG A 42 -0.52 11.75 -12.89
CA ARG A 42 -1.76 11.58 -12.10
C ARG A 42 -2.70 10.60 -12.81
N ARG A 43 -3.40 9.75 -12.06
CA ARG A 43 -4.31 8.70 -12.57
C ARG A 43 -3.67 7.57 -13.40
N SER A 44 -2.35 7.41 -13.41
CA SER A 44 -1.69 6.20 -13.97
C SER A 44 -1.89 4.91 -13.15
N GLY A 45 -2.68 4.98 -12.07
CA GLY A 45 -3.01 3.85 -11.20
C GLY A 45 -1.86 3.36 -10.30
N LYS A 46 -0.95 4.25 -9.91
CA LYS A 46 0.10 3.96 -8.92
C LYS A 46 -0.47 3.45 -7.59
N THR A 47 -1.56 4.05 -7.10
CA THR A 47 -2.25 3.59 -5.88
C THR A 47 -2.77 2.16 -6.03
N TYR A 48 -3.32 1.81 -7.18
CA TYR A 48 -3.75 0.43 -7.46
C TYR A 48 -2.57 -0.54 -7.58
N LEU A 49 -1.43 -0.10 -8.11
CA LEU A 49 -0.20 -0.89 -8.09
C LEU A 49 0.26 -1.15 -6.65
N LEU A 50 0.27 -0.13 -5.77
CA LEU A 50 0.58 -0.32 -4.35
C LEU A 50 -0.36 -1.32 -3.68
N PHE A 51 -1.66 -1.22 -3.92
CA PHE A 51 -2.64 -2.18 -3.40
C PHE A 51 -2.42 -3.60 -3.94
N SER A 52 -2.00 -3.75 -5.20
CA SER A 52 -1.63 -5.05 -5.78
C SER A 52 -0.43 -5.66 -5.06
N LEU A 53 0.60 -4.86 -4.78
CA LEU A 53 1.80 -5.30 -4.04
C LEU A 53 1.47 -5.70 -2.60
N MET A 54 0.62 -4.94 -1.92
CA MET A 54 0.13 -5.29 -0.59
C MET A 54 -0.62 -6.63 -0.59
N GLN A 55 -1.53 -6.84 -1.55
CA GLN A 55 -2.20 -8.14 -1.71
C GLN A 55 -1.23 -9.28 -1.99
N LYS A 56 -0.19 -9.06 -2.79
CA LYS A 56 0.86 -10.05 -3.05
C LYS A 56 1.65 -10.41 -1.78
N LEU A 57 1.97 -9.42 -0.93
CA LEU A 57 2.61 -9.68 0.36
C LEU A 57 1.71 -10.53 1.27
N ILE A 58 0.43 -10.18 1.35
CA ILE A 58 -0.55 -10.91 2.17
C ILE A 58 -0.74 -12.35 1.64
N SER A 59 -0.79 -12.55 0.31
CA SER A 59 -0.89 -13.90 -0.27
C SER A 59 0.37 -14.73 -0.03
N CYS A 60 1.53 -14.09 0.12
CA CYS A 60 2.77 -14.70 0.61
C CYS A 60 2.82 -14.88 2.15
N LYS A 61 1.67 -14.78 2.84
CA LYS A 61 1.52 -14.93 4.30
C LYS A 61 2.22 -13.86 5.15
N VAL A 62 2.51 -12.69 4.59
CA VAL A 62 2.88 -11.53 5.41
C VAL A 62 1.64 -11.03 6.13
N LEU A 63 1.72 -10.96 7.47
CA LEU A 63 0.64 -10.46 8.31
C LEU A 63 0.35 -8.97 8.01
N PRO A 64 -0.93 -8.53 7.94
CA PRO A 64 -1.29 -7.13 7.68
C PRO A 64 -0.62 -6.14 8.63
N GLU A 65 -0.38 -6.52 9.89
CA GLU A 65 0.28 -5.71 10.91
C GLU A 65 1.75 -5.38 10.57
N ARG A 66 2.35 -6.13 9.64
CA ARG A 66 3.70 -5.88 9.10
C ARG A 66 3.69 -5.01 7.85
N ILE A 67 2.53 -4.53 7.41
CA ILE A 67 2.35 -3.70 6.22
C ILE A 67 1.71 -2.38 6.64
N LEU A 68 2.34 -1.25 6.32
CA LEU A 68 1.82 0.07 6.61
C LEU A 68 1.57 0.84 5.32
N TYR A 69 0.33 1.25 5.12
CA TYR A 69 -0.12 2.16 4.07
C TYR A 69 -0.53 3.49 4.69
N ILE A 70 -0.02 4.58 4.13
CA ILE A 70 -0.35 5.94 4.53
C ILE A 70 -0.85 6.68 3.29
N ASN A 71 -2.09 7.13 3.32
CA ASN A 71 -2.66 7.98 2.28
C ASN A 71 -2.39 9.45 2.59
N PHE A 72 -1.46 10.09 1.88
CA PHE A 72 -1.16 11.50 2.07
C PHE A 72 -2.16 12.45 1.38
N ASP A 73 -3.07 11.93 0.55
CA ASP A 73 -4.18 12.72 -0.02
C ASP A 73 -5.38 12.81 0.96
N ASP A 74 -5.27 12.19 2.13
CA ASP A 74 -6.30 12.21 3.16
C ASP A 74 -6.32 13.58 3.87
N PRO A 75 -7.47 14.28 3.93
CA PRO A 75 -7.55 15.63 4.48
C PRO A 75 -7.60 15.69 6.02
N ARG A 76 -7.62 14.54 6.71
CA ARG A 76 -7.79 14.44 8.18
C ARG A 76 -6.60 14.92 9.01
#